data_AF-A0A9D5U603-F1
#
_entry.id   AF-A0A9D5U603-F1
#
_cell.length_a   1.000
_cell.length_b   1.000
_cell.length_c   1.000
_cell.angle_alpha   90.00
_cell.angle_beta   90.00
_cell.angle_gamma   90.00
#
_symmetry.space_group_name_H-M   'P 1'
#
loop_
_entity.id
_entity.type
_entity.pdbx_description
1 polymer ?
#
loop_
_entity_poly.entity_id
_entity_poly.type
_entity_poly.pdbx_seq_one_letter_code
_entity_poly.pdbx_strand_id
1 'polypeptide(L)'
;MFTTGCNPKARRAATVDGERVVVLAAHPDDETLGAGGAMLVHRAHGDRVHVVVATEGVTARHPETGRQEECLRRAMARLGVDSVRTLALPDQRLDSLPCWRSSRRSTTCWRACVPPSSTSTRRLT
;
A
#
# COMPACT_ATOMS: atom_id res chain seq x y z
N MET A 1 18.75 -21.21 -30.20
CA MET A 1 17.49 -20.50 -30.50
C MET A 1 16.47 -20.96 -29.47
N PHE A 2 16.45 -20.33 -28.28
CA PHE A 2 15.57 -20.72 -27.18
C PHE A 2 14.35 -19.81 -27.18
N THR A 3 13.18 -20.37 -27.45
CA THR A 3 11.89 -19.74 -27.21
C THR A 3 11.55 -19.93 -25.74
N THR A 4 11.68 -18.89 -24.92
CA THR A 4 10.98 -18.85 -23.64
C THR A 4 9.62 -18.20 -23.88
N GLY A 5 8.63 -19.06 -24.12
CA GLY A 5 7.23 -18.69 -24.01
C GLY A 5 6.97 -18.16 -22.60
N CYS A 6 6.85 -16.84 -22.48
CA CYS A 6 6.28 -16.22 -21.30
C CYS A 6 4.81 -16.63 -21.25
N ASN A 7 4.47 -17.56 -20.34
CA ASN A 7 3.09 -17.94 -20.07
C ASN A 7 2.35 -16.70 -19.53
N PRO A 8 1.48 -16.05 -20.32
CA PRO A 8 0.75 -14.90 -19.83
C PRO A 8 -0.44 -15.49 -19.06
N LYS A 9 -0.27 -15.70 -17.75
CA LYS A 9 -1.43 -15.83 -16.87
C LYS A 9 -2.21 -14.52 -16.99
N ALA A 10 -3.19 -14.53 -17.90
CA ALA A 10 -4.25 -13.57 -18.13
C ALA A 10 -3.91 -12.12 -17.75
N ARG A 11 -3.20 -11.41 -18.62
CA ARG A 11 -3.17 -9.94 -18.53
C ARG A 11 -4.59 -9.45 -18.84
N ARG A 12 -5.30 -8.98 -17.81
CA ARG A 12 -6.57 -8.26 -18.00
C ARG A 12 -6.30 -7.09 -18.96
N ALA A 13 -7.21 -6.89 -19.91
CA ALA A 13 -7.13 -5.81 -20.88
C ALA A 13 -6.83 -4.49 -20.15
N ALA A 14 -5.79 -3.79 -20.59
CA ALA A 14 -5.36 -2.53 -19.98
C ALA A 14 -6.56 -1.57 -19.94
N THR A 15 -7.04 -1.27 -18.74
CA THR A 15 -7.96 -0.15 -18.53
C THR A 15 -7.25 1.12 -18.96
N VAL A 16 -8.01 2.10 -19.47
CA VAL A 16 -7.48 3.37 -20.00
C VAL A 16 -6.65 4.15 -18.97
N ASP A 17 -6.78 3.79 -17.68
CA ASP A 17 -5.85 4.11 -16.60
C ASP A 17 -5.24 2.81 -16.06
N GLY A 18 -3.95 2.79 -15.69
CA GLY A 18 -3.28 1.62 -15.10
C GLY A 18 -3.97 1.06 -13.84
N GLU A 19 -3.56 -0.16 -13.44
CA GLU A 19 -4.15 -0.85 -12.29
C GLU A 19 -3.88 -0.11 -10.97
N ARG A 20 -4.63 -0.45 -9.93
CA ARG A 20 -4.41 0.10 -8.57
C ARG A 20 -3.81 -0.96 -7.69
N VAL A 21 -2.64 -0.65 -7.15
CA VAL A 21 -1.86 -1.52 -6.28
C VAL A 21 -1.81 -0.91 -4.89
N VAL A 22 -2.08 -1.73 -3.88
CA VAL A 22 -1.94 -1.34 -2.47
C VAL A 22 -0.89 -2.21 -1.83
N VAL A 23 0.13 -1.59 -1.26
CA VAL A 23 1.13 -2.24 -0.41
C VAL A 23 0.76 -1.99 1.03
N LEU A 24 0.53 -3.07 1.78
CA LEU A 24 0.25 -3.03 3.21
C LEU A 24 1.48 -3.51 3.97
N ALA A 25 2.04 -2.64 4.81
CA ALA A 25 3.20 -2.90 5.64
C ALA A 25 2.82 -2.83 7.12
N ALA A 26 3.45 -3.66 7.95
CA ALA A 26 3.19 -3.66 9.39
C ALA A 26 3.84 -2.43 10.03
N HIS A 27 5.13 -2.22 9.79
CA HIS A 27 5.91 -1.10 10.32
C HIS A 27 6.46 -0.24 9.17
N PRO A 28 6.92 0.99 9.45
CA PRO A 28 7.72 1.74 8.51
C PRO A 28 8.98 0.93 8.13
N ASP A 29 9.43 1.05 6.89
CA ASP A 29 10.55 0.33 6.26
C ASP A 29 10.18 -1.04 5.67
N ASP A 30 9.15 -1.74 6.20
CA ASP A 30 8.71 -3.04 5.67
C ASP A 30 8.22 -2.92 4.22
N GLU A 31 7.63 -1.79 3.84
CA GLU A 31 7.18 -1.56 2.46
C GLU A 31 8.34 -1.46 1.49
N THR A 32 9.41 -0.78 1.88
CA THR A 32 10.57 -0.55 1.03
C THR A 32 11.40 -1.83 0.93
N LEU A 33 11.63 -2.50 2.06
CA LEU A 33 12.40 -3.75 2.14
C LEU A 33 11.68 -4.93 1.49
N GLY A 34 10.36 -5.03 1.69
CA GLY A 34 9.57 -6.17 1.20
C GLY A 34 9.04 -5.99 -0.23
N ALA A 35 8.57 -4.78 -0.57
CA ALA A 35 7.83 -4.54 -1.80
C ALA A 35 8.43 -3.45 -2.70
N GLY A 36 9.53 -2.78 -2.32
CA GLY A 36 10.09 -1.65 -3.07
C GLY A 36 10.37 -1.96 -4.55
N GLY A 37 10.92 -3.14 -4.85
CA GLY A 37 11.14 -3.59 -6.23
C GLY A 37 9.83 -3.79 -7.01
N ALA A 38 8.82 -4.41 -6.38
CA ALA A 38 7.51 -4.62 -7.01
C ALA A 38 6.78 -3.29 -7.26
N MET A 39 6.89 -2.34 -6.33
CA MET A 39 6.33 -1.00 -6.47
C MET A 39 6.90 -0.29 -7.71
N LEU A 40 8.21 -0.35 -7.91
CA LEU A 40 8.86 0.23 -9.09
C LEU A 40 8.41 -0.43 -10.40
N VAL A 41 8.25 -1.75 -10.41
CA VAL A 41 7.73 -2.49 -11.58
C VAL A 41 6.31 -2.03 -11.94
N HIS A 42 5.43 -1.92 -10.94
CA HIS A 42 4.06 -1.43 -11.15
C HIS A 42 4.03 0.03 -11.63
N ARG A 43 4.86 0.90 -11.05
CA ARG A 43 4.99 2.30 -11.52
C ARG A 43 5.49 2.38 -12.96
N ALA A 44 6.45 1.53 -13.34
CA ALA A 44 6.95 1.45 -14.71
C ALA A 44 5.88 0.97 -15.71
N HIS A 45 4.89 0.20 -15.25
CA HIS A 45 3.73 -0.20 -16.05
C HIS A 45 2.60 0.84 -16.09
N GLY A 46 2.75 1.99 -15.41
CA GLY A 46 1.72 3.03 -15.34
C GLY A 46 0.63 2.75 -14.30
N ASP A 47 0.83 1.78 -13.41
CA ASP A 47 -0.08 1.49 -12.32
C ASP A 47 0.03 2.55 -11.21
N ARG A 48 -1.07 2.77 -10.50
CA ARG A 48 -1.14 3.62 -9.32
C ARG A 48 -0.80 2.81 -8.08
N VAL A 49 0.23 3.21 -7.35
CA VAL A 49 0.75 2.50 -6.18
C VAL A 49 0.48 3.31 -4.92
N HIS A 50 -0.25 2.70 -3.99
CA HIS A 50 -0.58 3.28 -2.70
C HIS A 50 0.04 2.45 -1.57
N VAL A 51 0.60 3.10 -0.57
CA VAL A 51 1.23 2.45 0.59
C VAL A 51 0.46 2.75 1.85
N VAL A 52 0.17 1.70 2.62
CA VAL A 52 -0.45 1.78 3.93
C VAL A 52 0.46 1.12 4.95
N VAL A 53 0.85 1.86 5.97
CA VAL A 53 1.63 1.37 7.11
C VAL A 53 0.70 1.24 8.31
N ALA A 54 0.61 0.04 8.89
CA ALA A 54 -0.36 -0.26 9.93
C ALA A 54 0.01 0.39 11.27
N THR A 55 1.25 0.24 11.70
CA THR A 55 1.72 0.72 13.00
C THR A 55 2.78 1.80 12.81
N GLU A 56 3.00 2.63 13.82
CA GLU A 56 4.11 3.58 13.76
C GLU A 56 5.47 2.86 13.98
N GLY A 57 5.48 1.61 14.45
CA GLY A 57 6.69 0.83 14.73
C GLY A 57 7.51 1.32 15.93
N VAL A 58 6.99 2.30 16.67
CA VAL A 58 7.76 3.09 17.64
C VAL A 58 7.34 2.82 19.08
N THR A 59 6.10 2.37 19.33
CA THR A 59 5.56 2.21 20.69
C THR A 59 6.32 1.23 21.58
N ALA A 60 7.19 0.38 21.01
CA ALA A 60 7.93 -0.63 21.78
C ALA A 60 9.43 -0.34 22.02
N ARG A 61 10.11 0.51 21.21
CA ARG A 61 11.61 0.51 21.22
C ARG A 61 12.33 1.85 21.10
N HIS A 62 11.74 2.91 20.56
CA HIS A 62 12.44 4.21 20.39
C HIS A 62 11.49 5.38 20.67
N PRO A 63 11.94 6.50 21.25
CA PRO A 63 11.09 7.68 21.48
C PRO A 63 11.00 8.63 20.27
N GLU A 64 11.75 8.39 19.18
CA GLU A 64 11.85 9.30 18.03
C GLU A 64 10.85 8.99 16.91
N THR A 65 9.55 9.12 17.19
CA THR A 65 8.46 8.90 16.21
C THR A 65 8.57 9.78 14.96
N GLY A 66 8.96 11.05 15.13
CA GLY A 66 9.03 12.00 14.02
C GLY A 66 10.06 11.65 12.95
N ARG A 67 11.18 11.03 13.34
CA ARG A 67 12.25 10.66 12.42
C ARG A 67 11.85 9.52 11.49
N GLN A 68 11.15 8.51 12.00
CA GLN A 68 10.67 7.39 11.19
C GLN A 68 9.61 7.82 10.19
N GLU A 69 8.68 8.69 10.58
CA GLU A 69 7.67 9.20 9.67
C GLU A 69 8.30 10.06 8.55
N GLU A 70 9.31 10.87 8.86
CA GLU A 70 10.08 11.60 7.86
C GLU A 70 10.80 10.65 6.88
N CYS A 71 11.50 9.62 7.40
CA CYS A 71 12.16 8.62 6.58
C CYS A 71 11.18 7.91 5.64
N LEU A 72 10.02 7.47 6.15
CA LEU A 72 8.96 6.86 5.36
C LEU A 72 8.53 7.79 4.22
N ARG A 73 8.17 9.05 4.53
CA ARG A 73 7.74 10.03 3.51
C ARG A 73 8.82 10.24 2.44
N ARG A 74 10.09 10.34 2.84
CA ARG A 74 11.21 10.51 1.92
C ARG A 74 11.45 9.29 1.04
N ALA A 75 11.36 8.08 1.61
CA ALA A 75 11.48 6.83 0.86
C ALA A 75 10.35 6.72 -0.17
N MET A 76 9.11 6.99 0.25
CA MET A 76 7.92 6.94 -0.60
C MET A 76 7.97 7.97 -1.74
N ALA A 77 8.44 9.19 -1.44
CA ALA A 77 8.68 10.21 -2.46
C ALA A 77 9.74 9.77 -3.49
N ARG A 78 10.82 9.09 -3.06
CA ARG A 78 11.86 8.56 -3.97
C ARG A 78 11.36 7.41 -4.84
N LEU A 79 10.51 6.53 -4.30
CA LEU A 79 9.86 5.47 -5.06
C LEU A 79 8.71 6.00 -5.93
N GLY A 80 8.33 7.28 -5.74
CA GLY A 80 7.30 7.96 -6.49
C GLY A 80 5.90 7.42 -6.24
N VAL A 81 5.57 6.84 -5.09
CA VAL A 81 4.22 6.30 -4.86
C VAL A 81 3.14 7.40 -4.94
N ASP A 82 1.91 7.03 -5.29
CA ASP A 82 0.79 7.95 -5.43
C ASP A 82 0.26 8.45 -4.08
N SER A 83 0.33 7.62 -3.03
CA SER A 83 0.00 8.03 -1.67
C SER A 83 0.63 7.14 -0.62
N VAL A 84 0.96 7.71 0.54
CA VAL A 84 1.32 6.97 1.75
C VAL A 84 0.39 7.35 2.90
N ARG A 85 -0.06 6.38 3.69
CA ARG A 85 -0.87 6.58 4.89
C ARG A 85 -0.39 5.70 6.03
N THR A 86 -0.29 6.25 7.22
CA THR A 86 -0.06 5.51 8.46
C THR A 86 -1.37 5.40 9.24
N LEU A 87 -1.68 4.23 9.80
CA LEU A 87 -2.94 4.00 10.54
C LEU A 87 -2.81 4.23 12.06
N ALA A 88 -1.59 4.41 12.55
CA ALA A 88 -1.27 4.62 13.97
C ALA A 88 -1.84 3.52 14.90
N LEU A 89 -1.83 2.26 14.43
CA LEU A 89 -2.26 1.11 15.22
C LEU A 89 -1.17 0.72 16.24
N PRO A 90 -1.57 0.13 17.39
CA PRO A 90 -0.63 -0.23 18.44
C PRO A 90 0.35 -1.31 17.96
N ASP A 91 1.64 -0.97 17.98
CA ASP A 91 2.73 -1.86 17.60
C ASP A 91 2.79 -3.09 18.52
N GLN A 92 3.11 -4.26 17.94
CA GLN A 92 3.18 -5.56 18.62
C GLN A 92 1.92 -5.96 19.42
N ARG A 93 0.80 -5.25 19.21
CA ARG A 93 -0.45 -5.41 19.97
C ARG A 93 -1.68 -5.32 19.07
N LEU A 94 -1.55 -5.66 17.79
CA LEU A 94 -2.67 -5.66 16.85
C LEU A 94 -3.78 -6.66 17.24
N ASP A 95 -3.42 -7.73 17.95
CA ASP A 95 -4.30 -8.73 18.55
C ASP A 95 -5.20 -8.15 19.66
N SER A 96 -4.79 -7.05 20.29
CA SER A 96 -5.58 -6.33 21.29
C SER A 96 -6.75 -5.54 20.70
N LEU A 97 -6.78 -5.36 19.37
CA LEU A 97 -7.84 -4.58 18.72
C LEU A 97 -9.15 -5.39 18.63
N PRO A 98 -10.30 -4.82 19.07
CA PRO A 98 -11.60 -5.52 19.10
C PRO A 98 -12.07 -6.03 17.73
N CYS A 99 -11.63 -5.35 16.66
CA CYS A 99 -12.07 -5.63 15.29
C CYS A 99 -11.51 -6.93 14.71
N TRP A 100 -10.45 -7.51 15.26
CA TRP A 100 -9.90 -8.77 14.73
C TRP A 100 -10.80 -9.98 15.06
N ARG A 101 -11.51 -9.93 16.20
CA ARG A 101 -12.46 -10.99 16.63
C ARG A 101 -13.79 -10.98 15.87
N SER A 102 -14.10 -9.93 15.12
CA SER A 102 -15.39 -9.78 14.45
C SER A 102 -15.20 -9.47 12.96
N SER A 103 -15.27 -10.53 12.15
CA SER A 103 -15.09 -10.55 10.68
C SER A 103 -15.88 -9.49 9.88
N ARG A 104 -16.87 -8.83 10.50
CA ARG A 104 -17.75 -7.85 9.86
C ARG A 104 -17.19 -6.43 9.76
N ARG A 105 -16.07 -6.10 10.44
CA ARG A 105 -15.44 -4.76 10.39
C ARG A 105 -14.13 -4.68 9.59
N SER A 106 -13.64 -5.81 9.07
CA SER A 106 -12.45 -5.83 8.19
C SER A 106 -12.65 -4.98 6.94
N THR A 107 -13.88 -4.92 6.41
CA THR A 107 -14.25 -4.04 5.29
C THR A 107 -14.26 -2.56 5.65
N THR A 108 -14.54 -2.17 6.89
CA THR A 108 -14.53 -0.77 7.32
C THR A 108 -13.10 -0.27 7.50
N CYS A 109 -12.22 -1.06 8.14
CA CYS A 109 -10.79 -0.76 8.17
C CYS A 109 -10.22 -0.74 6.75
N TRP A 110 -10.54 -1.73 5.91
CA TRP A 110 -10.11 -1.76 4.51
C TRP A 110 -10.58 -0.52 3.72
N ARG A 111 -11.85 -0.12 3.85
CA ARG A 111 -12.39 1.10 3.21
C ARG A 111 -11.78 2.39 3.75
N ALA A 112 -11.28 2.40 4.98
CA ALA A 112 -10.54 3.54 5.55
C ALA A 112 -9.05 3.54 5.14
N CYS A 113 -8.48 2.37 4.83
CA CYS A 113 -7.10 2.19 4.38
C CYS A 113 -6.93 2.45 2.89
N VAL A 114 -7.94 2.12 2.08
CA VAL A 114 -7.92 2.32 0.62
C VAL A 114 -8.60 3.65 0.29
N PRO A 115 -7.91 4.61 -0.38
CA PRO A 115 -8.55 5.85 -0.79
C PRO A 115 -9.76 5.56 -1.69
N PRO A 116 -10.86 6.32 -1.57
CA PRO A 116 -12.03 6.13 -2.43
C PRO A 116 -11.59 6.27 -3.88
N SER A 117 -12.10 5.39 -4.75
CA SER A 117 -11.89 5.55 -6.17
C SER A 117 -12.44 6.90 -6.60
N SER A 118 -11.60 7.78 -7.15
CA SER A 118 -12.07 8.92 -7.94
C SER A 118 -12.74 8.36 -9.19
N THR A 119 -13.97 7.91 -9.05
CA THR A 119 -14.81 7.57 -10.19
C THR A 119 -15.15 8.91 -10.82
N SER A 120 -14.40 9.29 -11.86
CA SER A 120 -14.84 10.33 -12.78
C SER A 120 -16.13 9.80 -13.40
N THR A 121 -17.27 10.16 -12.80
CA THR A 121 -18.57 9.95 -13.41
C THR A 121 -18.65 10.90 -14.59
N ARG A 122 -18.10 10.48 -15.73
CA ARG A 122 -18.33 11.16 -17.00
C ARG A 122 -19.79 10.88 -17.36
N ARG A 123 -20.66 11.80 -16.92
CA ARG A 123 -22.07 11.86 -17.32
C ARG A 123 -22.05 12.05 -18.84
N LEU A 124 -22.37 11.01 -19.59
CA LEU A 124 -22.57 11.08 -21.03
C LEU A 124 -23.86 11.89 -21.25
N THR A 125 -23.70 13.13 -21.72
CA THR A 125 -24.73 13.88 -22.44
C THR A 125 -24.55 13.64 -23.92
#